data_AF-A0A9X5XEZ5-F1
#
_entry.id   AF-A0A9X5XEZ5-F1
#
_cell.length_a   1.000
_cell.length_b   1.000
_cell.length_c   1.000
_cell.angle_alpha   90.00
_cell.angle_beta   90.00
_cell.angle_gamma   90.00
#
_symmetry.space_group_name_H-M   'P 1'
#
loop_
_entity.id
_entity.type
_entity.pdbx_description
1 polymer ?
#
loop_
_entity_poly.entity_id
_entity_poly.type
_entity_poly.pdbx_seq_one_letter_code
_entity_poly.pdbx_strand_id
1 'polypeptide(L)'
;MTTDPDVNACPPPASGGSTMGKEGMVALVEVLTGRGFTVIGPTVRDGAIVLAELESADELPYGWGVELEAGHYRLRQRDDGAAFANAAGPQSWKQFLHPAKVRQWRADRVGEEVV
;
A
#
# COMPACT_ATOMS: atom_id res chain seq x y z
N MET A 1 -19.75 10.68 -1.68
CA MET A 1 -18.65 9.69 -1.62
C MET A 1 -19.31 8.32 -1.59
N THR A 2 -19.48 7.71 -2.76
CA THR A 2 -20.06 6.37 -2.91
C THR A 2 -18.91 5.38 -2.76
N THR A 3 -18.80 4.74 -1.61
CA THR A 3 -17.92 3.56 -1.47
C THR A 3 -18.62 2.43 -2.20
N ASP A 4 -18.05 2.02 -3.34
CA ASP A 4 -18.51 0.88 -4.11
C ASP A 4 -18.38 -0.40 -3.24
N PRO A 5 -19.48 -1.05 -2.83
CA PRO A 5 -19.45 -2.17 -1.90
C PRO A 5 -18.70 -3.40 -2.44
N ASP A 6 -18.45 -3.44 -3.75
CA ASP A 6 -17.80 -4.56 -4.44
C ASP A 6 -16.28 -4.42 -4.60
N VAL A 7 -15.65 -3.36 -4.10
CA VAL A 7 -14.19 -3.15 -4.27
C VAL A 7 -13.32 -4.27 -3.67
N ASN A 8 -13.84 -4.97 -2.66
CA ASN A 8 -13.15 -6.08 -1.98
C ASN A 8 -13.62 -7.47 -2.45
N ALA A 9 -14.53 -7.55 -3.44
CA ALA A 9 -14.93 -8.82 -4.00
C ALA A 9 -13.78 -9.36 -4.87
N CYS A 10 -13.08 -10.40 -4.39
CA CYS A 10 -12.09 -11.10 -5.19
C CYS A 10 -12.81 -12.22 -5.96
N PRO A 11 -13.03 -12.09 -7.28
CA PRO A 11 -13.53 -13.21 -8.08
C PRO A 11 -12.52 -14.36 -8.04
N PRO A 12 -12.96 -15.62 -8.21
CA PRO A 12 -12.05 -16.76 -8.22
C PRO A 12 -10.96 -16.55 -9.28
N PRO A 13 -9.68 -16.82 -8.96
CA PRO A 13 -8.60 -16.57 -9.90
C PRO A 13 -8.81 -17.41 -11.17
N ALA A 14 -8.66 -16.77 -12.33
CA ALA A 14 -8.62 -17.50 -13.60
C ALA A 14 -7.50 -18.55 -13.56
N SER A 15 -7.72 -19.73 -14.13
CA SER A 15 -6.83 -20.90 -14.01
C SER A 15 -5.48 -20.77 -14.74
N GLY A 16 -5.09 -19.55 -15.15
CA GLY A 16 -3.79 -19.23 -15.73
C GLY A 16 -3.14 -18.06 -14.98
N GLY A 17 -1.81 -18.11 -14.82
CA GLY A 17 -1.06 -17.00 -14.24
C GLY A 17 -1.25 -15.74 -15.08
N SER A 18 -1.64 -14.64 -14.45
CA SER A 18 -1.69 -13.32 -15.08
C SER A 18 -0.46 -12.54 -14.68
N THR A 19 0.29 -12.01 -15.64
CA THR A 19 1.47 -11.17 -15.39
C THR A 19 1.15 -9.72 -15.74
N MET A 20 1.47 -8.81 -14.82
CA MET A 20 1.35 -7.36 -15.02
C MET A 20 2.75 -6.78 -15.25
N GLY A 21 2.93 -6.06 -16.36
CA GLY A 21 4.16 -5.32 -16.65
C GLY A 21 4.22 -3.96 -15.94
N LYS A 22 5.34 -3.24 -16.12
CA LYS A 22 5.55 -1.91 -15.51
C LYS A 22 4.46 -0.90 -15.90
N GLU A 23 4.10 -0.83 -17.18
CA GLU A 23 3.04 0.07 -17.67
C GLU A 23 1.68 -0.25 -17.03
N GLY A 24 1.37 -1.55 -16.85
CA GLY A 24 0.16 -1.97 -16.15
C GLY A 24 0.15 -1.54 -14.67
N MET A 25 1.32 -1.51 -14.03
CA MET A 25 1.45 -1.01 -12.66
C MET A 25 1.22 0.50 -12.58
N VAL A 26 1.76 1.28 -13.52
CA VAL A 26 1.49 2.73 -13.62
C VAL A 26 -0.01 2.98 -13.76
N ALA A 27 -0.66 2.30 -14.71
CA ALA A 27 -2.09 2.43 -14.93
C ALA A 27 -2.91 2.02 -13.68
N LEU A 28 -2.47 1.00 -12.93
CA LEU A 28 -3.13 0.59 -11.70
C LEU A 28 -3.07 1.70 -10.63
N VAL A 29 -1.89 2.29 -10.39
CA VAL A 29 -1.73 3.36 -9.40
C VAL A 29 -2.55 4.59 -9.78
N GLU A 30 -2.55 4.98 -11.06
CA GLU A 30 -3.37 6.08 -11.57
C GLU A 30 -4.87 5.84 -11.36
N VAL A 31 -5.36 4.63 -11.67
CA VAL A 31 -6.78 4.28 -11.49
C VAL A 31 -7.17 4.30 -10.01
N LEU A 32 -6.34 3.77 -9.12
CA LEU A 32 -6.61 3.76 -7.68
C LEU A 32 -6.63 5.19 -7.11
N THR A 33 -5.65 6.01 -7.49
CA THR A 33 -5.55 7.42 -7.07
C THR A 33 -6.73 8.23 -7.61
N GLY A 34 -7.09 8.05 -8.88
CA GLY A 34 -8.24 8.71 -9.51
C GLY A 34 -9.59 8.32 -8.88
N ARG A 35 -9.68 7.15 -8.25
CA ARG A 35 -10.84 6.71 -7.47
C ARG A 35 -10.84 7.23 -6.02
N GLY A 36 -9.80 7.96 -5.62
CA GLY A 36 -9.67 8.53 -4.27
C GLY A 36 -9.12 7.55 -3.23
N PHE A 37 -8.51 6.45 -3.66
CA PHE A 37 -7.77 5.57 -2.75
C PHE A 37 -6.36 6.10 -2.51
N THR A 38 -5.90 5.99 -1.26
CA THR A 38 -4.50 6.16 -0.93
C THR A 38 -3.74 4.89 -1.28
N VAL A 39 -2.79 4.98 -2.21
CA VAL A 39 -1.96 3.85 -2.62
C VAL A 39 -0.75 3.77 -1.71
N ILE A 40 -0.63 2.67 -0.96
CA ILE A 40 0.54 2.40 -0.10
C ILE A 40 1.33 1.24 -0.69
N GLY A 41 2.63 1.41 -0.84
CA GLY A 41 3.51 0.37 -1.35
C GLY A 41 4.93 0.45 -0.81
N PRO A 42 5.77 -0.55 -1.15
CA PRO A 42 7.17 -0.53 -0.78
C PRO A 42 7.89 0.61 -1.53
N THR A 43 8.80 1.31 -0.86
CA THR A 43 9.58 2.42 -1.40
C THR A 43 10.97 2.42 -0.75
N VAL A 44 12.01 2.74 -1.52
CA VAL A 44 13.36 2.91 -0.96
C VAL A 44 13.45 4.24 -0.23
N ARG A 45 13.68 4.20 1.09
CA ARG A 45 13.86 5.40 1.92
C ARG A 45 14.85 5.13 3.05
N ASP A 46 15.74 6.09 3.31
CA ASP A 46 16.71 6.06 4.41
C ASP A 46 17.53 4.76 4.49
N GLY A 47 17.86 4.16 3.33
CA GLY A 47 18.63 2.92 3.26
C GLY A 47 17.84 1.65 3.55
N ALA A 48 16.51 1.70 3.53
CA ALA A 48 15.64 0.54 3.65
C ALA A 48 14.47 0.57 2.66
N ILE A 49 13.86 -0.58 2.42
CA ILE A 49 12.55 -0.65 1.76
C ILE A 49 11.49 -0.56 2.85
N VAL A 50 10.73 0.53 2.83
CA VAL A 50 9.69 0.86 3.80
C VAL A 50 8.34 0.95 3.11
N LEU A 51 7.25 0.95 3.87
CA LEU A 51 5.93 1.22 3.31
C LEU A 51 5.69 2.72 3.33
N ALA A 52 5.36 3.29 2.18
CA ALA A 52 5.04 4.70 2.03
C ALA A 52 3.83 4.88 1.09
N GLU A 53 3.22 6.05 1.17
CA GLU A 53 2.26 6.48 0.15
C GLU A 53 3.00 6.70 -1.17
N LEU A 54 2.42 6.16 -2.25
CA LEU A 54 2.95 6.25 -3.60
C LEU A 54 2.11 7.28 -4.37
N GLU A 55 2.75 8.30 -4.93
CA GLU A 55 2.15 9.20 -5.91
C GLU A 55 2.24 8.58 -7.32
N SER A 56 3.26 7.77 -7.58
CA SER A 56 3.47 7.04 -8.83
C SER A 56 4.00 5.63 -8.62
N ALA A 57 3.71 4.73 -9.56
CA ALA A 57 4.31 3.41 -9.61
C ALA A 57 5.84 3.45 -9.76
N ASP A 58 6.42 4.52 -10.33
CA ASP A 58 7.87 4.65 -10.50
C ASP A 58 8.64 4.75 -9.16
N GLU A 59 7.95 5.06 -8.07
CA GLU A 59 8.51 5.09 -6.72
C GLU A 59 8.71 3.69 -6.12
N LEU A 60 8.19 2.65 -6.77
CA LEU A 60 8.44 1.27 -6.38
C LEU A 60 9.94 0.95 -6.49
N PRO A 61 10.46 0.02 -5.66
CA PRO A 61 11.88 -0.28 -5.56
C PRO A 61 12.30 -1.23 -6.69
N TYR A 62 12.08 -0.84 -7.94
CA TYR A 62 12.48 -1.60 -9.12
C TYR A 62 13.98 -1.88 -9.09
N GLY A 63 14.34 -3.17 -9.17
CA GLY A 63 15.75 -3.58 -9.16
C GLY A 63 16.43 -3.43 -7.80
N TRP A 64 15.67 -3.21 -6.72
CA TRP A 64 16.20 -3.21 -5.36
C TRP A 64 15.77 -4.46 -4.61
N GLY A 65 16.76 -5.08 -3.96
CA GLY A 65 16.57 -6.16 -3.01
C GLY A 65 17.14 -5.81 -1.65
N VAL A 66 16.96 -6.73 -0.71
CA VAL A 66 17.47 -6.61 0.65
C VAL A 66 18.33 -7.82 0.97
N GLU A 67 19.42 -7.58 1.68
CA GLU A 67 20.21 -8.60 2.37
C GLU A 67 19.93 -8.45 3.86
N LEU A 68 19.55 -9.57 4.48
CA LEU A 68 19.15 -9.64 5.88
C LEU A 68 20.02 -10.66 6.60
N GLU A 69 20.72 -10.21 7.65
CA GLU A 69 21.41 -11.08 8.60
C GLU A 69 21.08 -10.66 10.03
N ALA A 70 21.56 -11.41 11.02
CA ALA A 70 21.37 -11.07 12.44
C ALA A 70 21.89 -9.65 12.73
N GLY A 71 20.97 -8.72 13.01
CA GLY A 71 21.28 -7.32 13.27
C GLY A 71 21.68 -6.49 12.05
N HIS A 72 21.55 -7.02 10.82
CA HIS A 72 21.98 -6.35 9.60
C HIS A 72 20.84 -6.29 8.57
N TYR A 73 20.65 -5.10 8.01
CA TYR A 73 19.75 -4.82 6.90
C TYR A 73 20.52 -3.98 5.89
N ARG A 74 20.66 -4.46 4.66
CA ARG A 74 21.35 -3.72 3.60
C ARG A 74 20.59 -3.80 2.29
N LEU A 75 20.46 -2.66 1.62
CA LEU A 75 19.96 -2.62 0.24
C LEU A 75 21.01 -3.15 -0.72
N ARG A 76 20.56 -3.94 -1.68
CA ARG A 76 21.38 -4.38 -2.82
C ARG A 76 20.66 -4.10 -4.13
N GLN A 77 21.43 -3.77 -5.16
CA GLN A 77 20.91 -3.67 -6.52
C GLN A 77 20.74 -5.06 -7.12
N ARG A 78 19.79 -5.19 -8.03
CA ARG A 78 19.42 -6.41 -8.76
C ARG A 78 19.23 -6.05 -10.24
N ASP A 79 19.62 -6.98 -11.09
CA ASP A 79 19.55 -6.80 -12.55
C ASP A 79 18.21 -7.25 -13.15
N ASP A 80 17.32 -7.85 -12.35
CA ASP A 80 16.03 -8.38 -12.80
C ASP A 80 14.91 -7.33 -12.90
N GLY A 81 15.16 -6.11 -12.41
CA GLY A 81 14.22 -5.01 -12.46
C GLY A 81 12.91 -5.27 -11.70
N ALA A 82 12.86 -6.24 -10.80
CA ALA A 82 11.62 -6.59 -10.11
C ALA A 82 11.28 -5.57 -9.01
N ALA A 83 10.05 -5.05 -8.98
CA ALA A 83 9.57 -4.10 -7.95
C ALA A 83 9.29 -4.74 -6.58
N PHE A 84 8.98 -6.04 -6.55
CA PHE A 84 8.55 -6.72 -5.33
C PHE A 84 9.52 -7.81 -4.86
N ALA A 85 10.73 -7.83 -5.42
CA ALA A 85 11.74 -8.83 -5.07
C ALA A 85 12.54 -8.46 -3.80
N ASN A 86 11.81 -8.06 -2.77
CA ASN A 86 12.30 -7.67 -1.45
C ASN A 86 11.51 -8.36 -0.33
N ALA A 87 12.14 -8.51 0.83
CA ALA A 87 11.45 -8.97 2.04
C ALA A 87 10.76 -7.77 2.70
N ALA A 88 9.65 -8.04 3.42
CA ALA A 88 8.94 -7.01 4.17
C ALA A 88 9.92 -6.23 5.06
N GLY A 89 9.88 -4.91 4.93
CA GLY A 89 10.74 -4.01 5.70
C GLY A 89 10.47 -4.08 7.21
N PRO A 90 11.26 -3.36 8.02
CA PRO A 90 11.09 -3.32 9.49
C PRO A 90 9.77 -2.68 9.94
N GLN A 91 9.02 -2.07 9.03
CA GLN A 91 7.77 -1.39 9.32
C GLN A 91 6.54 -2.30 9.21
N SER A 92 5.62 -2.14 10.15
CA SER A 92 4.33 -2.84 10.14
C SER A 92 3.26 -2.03 9.40
N TRP A 93 2.31 -2.74 8.79
CA TRP A 93 1.07 -2.18 8.27
C TRP A 93 0.22 -1.42 9.30
N LYS A 94 0.48 -1.60 10.60
CA LYS A 94 -0.25 -0.92 11.68
C LYS A 94 -0.27 0.59 11.54
N GLN A 95 0.79 1.20 11.02
CA GLN A 95 0.84 2.65 10.83
C GLN A 95 -0.27 3.16 9.88
N PHE A 96 -0.72 2.33 8.92
CA PHE A 96 -1.76 2.69 7.94
C PHE A 96 -3.13 2.13 8.31
N LEU A 97 -3.19 0.93 8.88
CA LEU A 97 -4.45 0.23 9.16
C LEU A 97 -4.97 0.40 10.59
N HIS A 98 -4.13 0.90 11.51
CA HIS A 98 -4.47 1.06 12.92
C HIS A 98 -4.13 2.48 13.40
N PRO A 99 -4.88 3.50 12.96
CA PRO A 99 -4.65 4.87 13.42
C PRO A 99 -4.76 4.92 14.95
N ALA A 100 -3.84 5.65 15.59
CA ALA A 100 -3.73 5.72 17.04
C ALA A 100 -5.00 6.25 17.74
N LYS A 101 -5.88 6.93 16.99
CA LYS A 101 -7.18 7.40 17.44
C LYS A 101 -8.23 6.99 16.42
N VAL A 102 -9.21 6.22 16.87
CA VAL A 102 -10.39 5.84 16.08
C VAL A 102 -11.61 6.47 16.75
N ARG A 103 -12.47 7.13 15.95
CA ARG A 103 -13.74 7.65 16.45
C ARG A 103 -14.66 6.48 16.75
N GLN A 104 -14.80 6.13 18.03
CA GLN A 104 -15.66 5.03 18.46
C GLN A 104 -17.14 5.37 18.30
N TRP A 105 -17.51 6.63 18.53
CA TRP A 105 -18.89 7.07 18.43
C TRP A 105 -19.01 8.57 18.15
N ARG A 106 -20.13 8.98 17.56
CA ARG A 106 -20.56 10.36 17.37
C ARG A 106 -22.08 10.40 17.53
N ALA A 107 -22.59 11.41 18.24
CA ALA A 107 -23.96 11.84 18.09
C ALA A 107 -24.01 13.34 17.83
N ASP A 108 -25.02 13.74 17.09
CA ASP A 108 -25.43 15.11 16.97
C ASP A 108 -26.56 15.35 17.98
N ARG A 109 -26.43 16.39 18.80
CA ARG A 109 -27.46 16.78 19.78
C ARG A 109 -28.62 17.40 19.01
N VAL A 110 -29.79 16.79 19.09
CA VAL A 110 -31.05 17.43 18.70
C VAL A 110 -31.62 18.09 19.96
N GLY A 111 -32.10 19.34 19.83
CA GLY A 111 -32.32 20.31 20.91
C GLY A 111 -33.13 19.85 22.13
N GLU A 112 -32.87 20.55 23.23
CA GLU A 112 -33.51 20.41 24.55
C GLU A 112 -34.98 20.80 24.52
N GLU A 113 -35.84 19.89 24.98
CA GLU A 113 -36.98 20.29 25.80
C GLU A 113 -37.23 19.18 26.84
N VAL A 114 -36.79 19.43 28.07
CA VAL A 114 -37.33 18.77 29.25
C VAL A 114 -38.02 19.90 30.03
N VAL A 115 -39.33 20.00 29.83
CA VAL A 115 -40.24 20.71 30.74
C VAL A 115 -40.46 19.85 31.97
#